data_AF-A0A6M5Y557-F1
#
_entry.id   AF-A0A6M5Y557-F1
#
_cell.length_a   1.000
_cell.length_b   1.000
_cell.length_c   1.000
_cell.angle_alpha   90.00
_cell.angle_beta   90.00
_cell.angle_gamma   90.00
#
_symmetry.space_group_name_H-M   'P 1'
#
loop_
_entity.id
_entity.type
_entity.pdbx_description
1 polymer ?
#
loop_
_entity_poly.entity_id
_entity_poly.type
_entity_poly.pdbx_seq_one_letter_code
_entity_poly.pdbx_strand_id
1 'polypeptide(L)'
;MNIYNYKYLSALEFAEIIQGEKSSYIIPQTANARASWQETNQVLREAGIEPQDSVMIPTSYERYTAKWQYGIQSSWPKDHWPDFDDPLVYVIKETVNIYHGLIYSTGVKQKTELVHGVNLSNCQFNGDFILNSVRSKRELLLTKCNFQQDYLNPTSTTGGRFNISNSSFKSINLNGIYSTDANKEIAFPKPAILLQEIKFDDLSAEDLIIEDCLVQVLIINCTKNLIRKISINNCHLNEIKIIGNQFDEIEIKNLQGNPNIYINAEITKFTLEGQCINSENSDQNIFCNSVKIEYKIQGNKGNYTIKNLFIKSLLFLGNNNNDILLKNSKIIKLELTDFSNTGQMRLNNINHTEYLIIKHSSLGKAELLNLNLFNASHAQIIHSNLSEVVLINTNFPNNLIGESEKDYAGIREAFRQLKYAASKQADRISELTYEASEMSAYTKDPFTPKSRTDRFILRTNQYSNNHGKDASRAFFWLLGLTLIMFSSIKLCQGQYLDFKEAFKTISEYLNFAFNPLHDYYKVFNIDSSHPHTINDGAILLDTLTRLIAGYLIFQFLRAFRKYVK
;
A
#
# COMPACT_ATOMS: atom_id res chain seq x y z
N MET A 1 -24.02 -51.05 17.00
CA MET A 1 -24.25 -51.40 15.58
C MET A 1 -22.88 -51.37 14.90
N ASN A 2 -22.36 -52.58 14.60
CA ASN A 2 -21.27 -53.02 13.69
C ASN A 2 -20.12 -52.03 13.36
N ILE A 3 -18.87 -52.19 13.86
CA ILE A 3 -17.75 -53.11 13.48
C ILE A 3 -17.31 -52.84 12.01
N TYR A 4 -16.10 -52.36 11.65
CA TYR A 4 -14.68 -52.77 11.86
C TYR A 4 -13.76 -51.53 11.91
N ASN A 5 -12.73 -51.34 12.76
CA ASN A 5 -11.42 -52.01 12.98
C ASN A 5 -10.50 -52.14 11.75
N TYR A 6 -9.42 -51.33 11.67
CA TYR A 6 -8.04 -51.79 11.90
C TYR A 6 -7.05 -50.63 12.11
N LYS A 7 -6.33 -50.73 13.24
CA LYS A 7 -5.03 -50.13 13.57
C LYS A 7 -3.94 -50.89 12.83
N TYR A 8 -2.86 -50.24 12.41
CA TYR A 8 -1.50 -50.70 12.76
C TYR A 8 -0.50 -49.54 12.67
N LEU A 9 0.39 -49.55 13.65
CA LEU A 9 1.46 -48.60 13.94
C LEU A 9 2.81 -49.17 13.47
N SER A 10 3.71 -48.24 13.13
CA SER A 10 5.18 -48.27 13.26
C SER A 10 6.02 -49.34 12.56
N ALA A 11 7.05 -48.91 11.83
CA ALA A 11 8.43 -48.99 12.30
C ALA A 11 9.39 -48.23 11.36
N LEU A 12 10.32 -47.51 11.98
CA LEU A 12 11.44 -46.76 11.43
C LEU A 12 12.71 -47.41 12.03
N GLU A 13 13.85 -47.30 11.34
CA GLU A 13 15.25 -47.68 11.72
C GLU A 13 15.67 -49.15 11.44
N PHE A 14 16.67 -49.51 10.59
CA PHE A 14 18.12 -49.24 10.39
C PHE A 14 19.08 -50.23 11.11
N ALA A 15 20.09 -50.75 10.35
CA ALA A 15 21.36 -51.44 10.74
C ALA A 15 21.27 -52.92 11.25
N GLU A 16 22.19 -53.89 11.09
CA GLU A 16 23.41 -54.17 10.29
C GLU A 16 23.93 -55.61 10.68
N ILE A 17 24.84 -56.22 9.90
CA ILE A 17 25.88 -57.26 10.28
C ILE A 17 25.59 -58.80 10.28
N ILE A 18 26.05 -59.46 9.19
CA ILE A 18 27.10 -60.52 9.02
C ILE A 18 27.03 -61.95 9.68
N GLN A 19 27.20 -62.97 8.79
CA GLN A 19 28.03 -64.21 8.81
C GLN A 19 27.46 -65.63 8.97
N GLY A 20 28.00 -66.51 8.11
CA GLY A 20 28.11 -67.98 8.25
C GLY A 20 28.38 -68.71 6.92
N GLU A 21 29.60 -68.62 6.35
CA GLU A 21 30.58 -69.72 6.09
C GLU A 21 30.25 -70.66 4.88
N LYS A 22 31.16 -71.11 3.98
CA LYS A 22 32.63 -71.27 4.01
C LYS A 22 33.23 -71.59 2.62
N SER A 23 34.46 -71.07 2.38
CA SER A 23 35.63 -71.60 1.62
C SER A 23 35.52 -72.01 0.13
N SER A 24 36.39 -71.55 -0.79
CA SER A 24 37.81 -71.99 -0.83
C SER A 24 38.71 -71.25 -1.86
N TYR A 25 39.98 -71.03 -1.45
CA TYR A 25 41.29 -70.89 -2.14
C TYR A 25 41.56 -69.94 -3.34
N ILE A 26 42.53 -69.04 -3.11
CA ILE A 26 43.50 -68.39 -4.04
C ILE A 26 44.78 -69.30 -4.04
N ILE A 27 45.61 -69.46 -5.10
CA ILE A 27 46.84 -68.70 -5.53
C ILE A 27 47.33 -69.18 -6.94
N PRO A 28 48.36 -68.61 -7.63
CA PRO A 28 48.27 -67.57 -8.67
C PRO A 28 48.97 -67.88 -10.04
N GLN A 29 48.69 -66.99 -11.00
CA GLN A 29 49.56 -66.37 -12.04
C GLN A 29 50.52 -67.16 -12.97
N THR A 30 50.46 -66.70 -14.25
CA THR A 30 51.48 -66.67 -15.33
C THR A 30 51.65 -67.98 -16.13
N ALA A 31 51.86 -68.04 -17.45
CA ALA A 31 52.18 -67.05 -18.47
C ALA A 31 51.78 -67.56 -19.89
N ASN A 32 51.57 -66.60 -20.80
CA ASN A 32 51.92 -66.59 -22.23
C ASN A 32 51.34 -67.59 -23.26
N ALA A 33 50.93 -66.95 -24.36
CA ALA A 33 51.09 -67.33 -25.78
C ALA A 33 49.90 -68.01 -26.52
N ARG A 34 49.23 -67.15 -27.32
CA ARG A 34 48.78 -67.33 -28.71
C ARG A 34 48.71 -68.76 -29.28
N ALA A 35 47.51 -69.19 -29.67
CA ALA A 35 47.24 -69.80 -30.99
C ALA A 35 45.72 -69.90 -31.22
N SER A 36 45.34 -70.13 -32.47
CA SER A 36 44.11 -69.76 -33.17
C SER A 36 42.81 -70.48 -32.79
N TRP A 37 41.76 -69.66 -32.67
CA TRP A 37 40.34 -69.97 -32.38
C TRP A 37 39.57 -70.74 -33.48
N GLN A 38 40.28 -71.38 -34.43
CA GLN A 38 39.68 -72.11 -35.55
C GLN A 38 39.67 -73.64 -35.37
N GLU A 39 40.39 -74.21 -34.39
CA GLU A 39 40.36 -75.67 -34.12
C GLU A 39 39.44 -76.08 -32.97
N THR A 40 38.95 -75.14 -32.14
CA THR A 40 38.09 -75.47 -30.98
C THR A 40 36.59 -75.50 -31.34
N ASN A 41 36.17 -74.82 -32.40
CA ASN A 41 34.77 -74.76 -32.82
C ASN A 41 34.33 -75.95 -33.71
N GLN A 42 35.27 -76.79 -34.16
CA GLN A 42 34.97 -77.99 -34.94
C GLN A 42 34.68 -79.20 -34.02
N VAL A 43 35.37 -79.31 -32.88
CA VAL A 43 35.17 -80.37 -31.89
C VAL A 43 33.85 -80.22 -31.11
N LEU A 44 33.39 -78.98 -30.89
CA LEU A 44 32.11 -78.71 -30.20
C LEU A 44 30.88 -78.89 -31.09
N ARG A 45 31.04 -78.83 -32.43
CA ARG A 45 29.96 -79.12 -33.39
C ARG A 45 29.80 -80.62 -33.67
N GLU A 46 30.84 -81.41 -33.46
CA GLU A 46 30.79 -82.88 -33.54
C GLU A 46 30.20 -83.52 -32.27
N ALA A 47 30.06 -82.76 -31.17
CA ALA A 47 29.52 -83.22 -29.90
C ALA A 47 28.02 -82.91 -29.66
N GLY A 48 27.32 -82.28 -30.62
CA GLY A 48 25.85 -82.13 -30.58
C GLY A 48 25.30 -81.20 -29.48
N ILE A 49 26.07 -80.21 -29.01
CA ILE A 49 25.66 -79.28 -27.95
C ILE A 49 25.28 -77.93 -28.59
N GLU A 50 24.00 -77.56 -28.56
CA GLU A 50 23.54 -76.21 -28.90
C GLU A 50 23.79 -75.24 -27.74
N PRO A 51 24.45 -74.09 -27.95
CA PRO A 51 24.64 -73.10 -26.90
C PRO A 51 23.42 -72.18 -26.78
N GLN A 52 22.70 -72.28 -25.66
CA GLN A 52 21.85 -71.21 -25.16
C GLN A 52 22.69 -70.09 -24.53
N ASP A 53 22.24 -68.87 -24.81
CA ASP A 53 22.57 -67.56 -24.24
C ASP A 53 23.77 -67.47 -23.29
N SER A 54 24.79 -66.75 -23.76
CA SER A 54 25.51 -65.85 -22.87
C SER A 54 25.94 -64.59 -23.62
N VAL A 55 25.37 -63.48 -23.15
CA VAL A 55 26.06 -62.23 -22.81
C VAL A 55 27.54 -62.25 -23.17
N MET A 56 27.89 -61.45 -24.17
CA MET A 56 29.24 -60.97 -24.39
C MET A 56 29.21 -59.45 -24.36
N ILE A 57 29.84 -58.87 -23.33
CA ILE A 57 30.41 -57.54 -23.43
C ILE A 57 31.72 -57.71 -24.21
N PRO A 58 31.92 -56.93 -25.29
CA PRO A 58 33.18 -56.22 -25.37
C PRO A 58 32.97 -54.75 -25.74
N THR A 59 33.60 -53.90 -24.93
CA THR A 59 34.41 -52.75 -25.35
C THR A 59 34.11 -52.18 -26.75
N SER A 60 33.32 -51.12 -26.79
CA SER A 60 33.44 -50.09 -27.83
C SER A 60 33.42 -48.70 -27.16
N TYR A 61 34.44 -47.92 -27.49
CA TYR A 61 34.42 -46.47 -27.38
C TYR A 61 33.54 -46.02 -28.56
N GLU A 62 32.24 -45.85 -28.36
CA GLU A 62 31.35 -45.29 -29.38
C GLU A 62 30.59 -44.09 -28.81
N ARG A 63 30.93 -42.92 -29.35
CA ARG A 63 30.12 -41.71 -29.28
C ARG A 63 28.78 -42.01 -29.94
N TYR A 64 27.70 -42.05 -29.16
CA TYR A 64 26.37 -41.85 -29.71
C TYR A 64 26.18 -40.37 -30.04
N THR A 65 26.61 -39.96 -31.22
CA THR A 65 26.02 -38.81 -31.91
C THR A 65 24.73 -39.27 -32.57
N ALA A 66 23.58 -38.89 -31.99
CA ALA A 66 22.32 -38.92 -32.73
C ALA A 66 22.38 -37.81 -33.81
N LYS A 67 22.86 -38.17 -35.00
CA LYS A 67 22.76 -37.32 -36.19
C LYS A 67 21.38 -37.53 -36.82
N TRP A 68 20.45 -36.61 -36.57
CA TRP A 68 19.29 -36.44 -37.44
C TRP A 68 19.65 -35.37 -38.48
N GLN A 69 20.05 -35.79 -39.67
CA GLN A 69 20.10 -34.92 -40.85
C GLN A 69 18.74 -35.00 -41.55
N TYR A 70 17.86 -34.03 -41.30
CA TYR A 70 16.79 -33.75 -42.26
C TYR A 70 17.32 -32.79 -43.32
N GLY A 71 17.53 -33.33 -44.52
CA GLY A 71 17.73 -32.52 -45.71
C GLY A 71 16.46 -31.72 -46.00
N ILE A 72 16.61 -30.41 -46.14
CA ILE A 72 15.54 -29.53 -46.59
C ILE A 72 15.28 -29.85 -48.08
N GLN A 73 14.22 -30.61 -48.35
CA GLN A 73 13.50 -30.52 -49.62
C GLN A 73 12.17 -29.84 -49.35
N SER A 74 11.97 -28.71 -50.03
CA SER A 74 10.75 -27.93 -50.05
C SER A 74 9.56 -28.79 -50.46
N SER A 75 8.42 -28.54 -49.80
CA SER A 75 7.07 -29.10 -49.98
C SER A 75 6.80 -30.50 -49.39
N TRP A 76 6.33 -30.51 -48.14
CA TRP A 76 5.50 -31.58 -47.57
C TRP A 76 4.14 -30.98 -47.13
N PRO A 77 3.01 -31.70 -47.32
CA PRO A 77 1.68 -31.20 -46.99
C PRO A 77 1.42 -31.23 -45.48
N LYS A 78 0.50 -30.36 -45.03
CA LYS A 78 0.24 -29.99 -43.62
C LYS A 78 -0.29 -31.10 -42.71
N ASP A 79 -0.55 -32.30 -43.22
CA ASP A 79 -1.46 -33.23 -42.54
C ASP A 79 -0.78 -34.40 -41.82
N HIS A 80 0.55 -34.42 -41.67
CA HIS A 80 1.28 -35.54 -41.06
C HIS A 80 2.29 -35.08 -39.98
N TRP A 81 1.85 -34.21 -39.06
CA TRP A 81 2.58 -34.03 -37.80
C TRP A 81 2.04 -35.05 -36.79
N PRO A 82 2.89 -35.87 -36.14
CA PRO A 82 2.42 -36.66 -35.02
C PRO A 82 2.07 -35.72 -33.86
N ASP A 83 0.83 -35.80 -33.38
CA ASP A 83 0.43 -35.25 -32.09
C ASP A 83 1.21 -36.00 -30.99
N PHE A 84 2.10 -35.28 -30.31
CA PHE A 84 2.75 -35.77 -29.10
C PHE A 84 1.91 -35.34 -27.90
N ASP A 85 0.88 -36.12 -27.58
CA ASP A 85 0.02 -35.92 -26.41
C ASP A 85 0.52 -36.67 -25.15
N ASP A 86 1.63 -37.41 -25.23
CA ASP A 86 2.21 -38.09 -24.07
C ASP A 86 3.26 -37.24 -23.35
N PRO A 87 3.14 -37.01 -22.02
CA PRO A 87 4.11 -36.25 -21.25
C PRO A 87 5.42 -37.06 -21.10
N LEU A 88 6.40 -36.76 -21.94
CA LEU A 88 7.77 -37.25 -21.78
C LEU A 88 8.45 -36.53 -20.62
N VAL A 89 8.87 -37.27 -19.60
CA VAL A 89 9.69 -36.76 -18.50
C VAL A 89 11.15 -36.72 -18.98
N TYR A 90 11.66 -35.53 -19.29
CA TYR A 90 13.08 -35.33 -19.57
C TYR A 90 13.82 -34.99 -18.27
N VAL A 91 14.82 -35.81 -17.92
CA VAL A 91 15.79 -35.51 -16.86
C VAL A 91 17.06 -35.01 -17.53
N ILE A 92 17.31 -33.70 -17.46
CA ILE A 92 18.52 -33.11 -18.04
C ILE A 92 19.57 -32.92 -16.95
N LYS A 93 20.65 -33.71 -17.04
CA LYS A 93 21.71 -33.78 -16.00
C LYS A 93 22.83 -32.74 -16.15
N GLU A 94 22.84 -31.97 -17.22
CA GLU A 94 23.88 -30.97 -17.52
C GLU A 94 23.28 -29.55 -17.60
N THR A 95 24.13 -28.52 -17.53
CA THR A 95 23.74 -27.12 -17.76
C THR A 95 23.06 -26.98 -19.13
N VAL A 96 21.81 -26.53 -19.14
CA VAL A 96 21.08 -26.29 -20.39
C VAL A 96 21.29 -24.84 -20.77
N ASN A 97 22.19 -24.63 -21.72
CA ASN A 97 22.31 -23.34 -22.39
C ASN A 97 21.49 -23.38 -23.67
N ILE A 98 20.39 -22.63 -23.71
CA ILE A 98 19.64 -22.46 -24.96
C ILE A 98 20.28 -21.31 -25.73
N TYR A 99 21.18 -21.66 -26.65
CA TYR A 99 21.68 -20.73 -27.66
C TYR A 99 20.90 -20.97 -28.96
N HIS A 100 20.26 -19.94 -29.52
CA HIS A 100 19.87 -19.95 -30.94
C HIS A 100 19.04 -21.15 -31.43
N GLY A 101 17.92 -21.47 -30.77
CA GLY A 101 16.87 -22.34 -31.31
C GLY A 101 17.22 -23.84 -31.47
N LEU A 102 18.40 -24.27 -31.05
CA LEU A 102 18.76 -25.68 -30.88
C LEU A 102 19.56 -25.86 -29.59
N ILE A 103 19.24 -26.91 -28.82
CA ILE A 103 19.98 -27.28 -27.61
C ILE A 103 21.37 -27.75 -28.06
N TYR A 104 22.40 -26.91 -27.95
CA TYR A 104 23.78 -27.28 -28.23
C TYR A 104 24.68 -27.02 -27.03
N SER A 105 25.56 -27.99 -26.75
CA SER A 105 26.83 -27.70 -26.08
C SER A 105 27.79 -27.07 -27.09
N THR A 106 28.22 -25.85 -26.76
CA THR A 106 29.32 -25.06 -27.36
C THR A 106 29.22 -24.62 -28.84
N GLY A 107 28.99 -23.31 -29.03
CA GLY A 107 29.97 -22.42 -29.68
C GLY A 107 29.84 -22.08 -31.18
N VAL A 108 28.85 -21.27 -31.59
CA VAL A 108 28.94 -20.28 -32.70
C VAL A 108 27.94 -19.14 -32.44
N LYS A 109 28.35 -17.86 -32.61
CA LYS A 109 27.49 -16.67 -32.49
C LYS A 109 26.89 -16.29 -33.86
N GLN A 110 25.60 -16.54 -34.08
CA GLN A 110 24.85 -15.98 -35.20
C GLN A 110 23.44 -15.59 -34.73
N LYS A 111 22.97 -14.38 -35.03
CA LYS A 111 21.63 -13.89 -34.63
C LYS A 111 20.53 -14.66 -35.37
N THR A 112 19.74 -15.43 -34.64
CA THR A 112 18.49 -16.07 -35.14
C THR A 112 17.33 -15.75 -34.21
N GLU A 113 16.20 -15.31 -34.79
CA GLU A 113 14.94 -15.10 -34.08
C GLU A 113 14.19 -16.43 -33.90
N LEU A 114 13.61 -16.67 -32.72
CA LEU A 114 12.61 -17.73 -32.57
C LEU A 114 11.27 -17.26 -33.13
N VAL A 115 10.80 -17.96 -34.16
CA VAL A 115 9.50 -17.70 -34.82
C VAL A 115 8.34 -18.34 -34.05
N HIS A 116 8.63 -19.37 -33.22
CA HIS A 116 7.65 -20.14 -32.46
C HIS A 116 7.79 -19.94 -30.95
N GLY A 117 6.68 -20.06 -30.22
CA GLY A 117 6.70 -20.00 -28.76
C GLY A 117 7.40 -21.23 -28.20
N VAL A 118 8.03 -21.08 -27.04
CA VAL A 118 8.71 -22.17 -26.33
C VAL A 118 7.79 -22.60 -25.19
N ASN A 119 7.33 -23.84 -25.22
CA ASN A 119 6.53 -24.43 -24.16
C ASN A 119 7.29 -25.60 -23.54
N LEU A 120 7.75 -25.43 -22.30
CA LEU A 120 8.39 -26.48 -21.52
C LEU A 120 7.42 -26.92 -20.43
N SER A 121 7.06 -28.19 -20.43
CA SER A 121 6.15 -28.79 -19.46
C SER A 121 6.77 -30.02 -18.79
N ASN A 122 6.54 -30.18 -17.48
CA ASN A 122 7.00 -31.36 -16.70
C ASN A 122 8.51 -31.68 -16.81
N CYS A 123 9.35 -30.66 -16.98
CA CYS A 123 10.80 -30.84 -17.15
C CYS A 123 11.54 -30.82 -15.81
N GLN A 124 12.61 -31.63 -15.67
CA GLN A 124 13.54 -31.55 -14.53
C GLN A 124 14.92 -31.09 -15.00
N PHE A 125 15.38 -29.98 -14.43
CA PHE A 125 16.69 -29.39 -14.70
C PHE A 125 17.58 -29.55 -13.48
N ASN A 126 18.64 -30.36 -13.62
CA ASN A 126 19.61 -30.57 -12.55
C ASN A 126 20.82 -29.60 -12.64
N GLY A 127 20.95 -28.88 -13.76
CA GLY A 127 21.96 -27.83 -13.98
C GLY A 127 21.34 -26.44 -14.09
N ASP A 128 22.18 -25.40 -14.14
CA ASP A 128 21.72 -24.03 -14.44
C ASP A 128 20.93 -23.98 -15.76
N PHE A 129 19.85 -23.20 -15.77
CA PHE A 129 19.02 -22.98 -16.95
C PHE A 129 19.17 -21.54 -17.42
N ILE A 130 20.11 -21.32 -18.34
CA ILE A 130 20.47 -19.97 -18.75
C ILE A 130 19.83 -19.66 -20.11
N LEU A 131 18.89 -18.71 -20.11
CA LEU A 131 18.26 -18.17 -21.31
C LEU A 131 19.05 -16.96 -21.84
N ASN A 132 20.22 -17.18 -22.39
CA ASN A 132 21.00 -16.08 -22.97
C ASN A 132 20.47 -15.70 -24.37
N SER A 133 20.05 -14.44 -24.52
CA SER A 133 19.71 -13.84 -25.83
C SER A 133 18.62 -14.53 -26.65
N VAL A 134 17.57 -15.01 -25.97
CA VAL A 134 16.44 -15.69 -26.60
C VAL A 134 15.38 -14.69 -27.09
N ARG A 135 15.49 -14.21 -28.34
CA ARG A 135 14.43 -13.38 -28.96
C ARG A 135 13.23 -14.24 -29.38
N SER A 136 12.07 -14.13 -28.72
CA SER A 136 10.85 -14.90 -29.06
C SER A 136 9.62 -14.01 -29.24
N LYS A 137 9.16 -13.84 -30.49
CA LYS A 137 7.92 -13.09 -30.81
C LYS A 137 6.64 -13.72 -30.23
N ARG A 138 6.71 -14.91 -29.62
CA ARG A 138 5.58 -15.66 -29.04
C ARG A 138 5.84 -16.01 -27.57
N GLU A 139 4.82 -16.53 -26.90
CA GLU A 139 4.85 -16.90 -25.48
C GLU A 139 5.97 -17.91 -25.14
N LEU A 140 6.64 -17.66 -24.01
CA LEU A 140 7.53 -18.61 -23.34
C LEU A 140 6.80 -19.12 -22.09
N LEU A 141 6.34 -20.37 -22.16
CA LEU A 141 5.54 -21.04 -21.14
C LEU A 141 6.38 -22.10 -20.44
N LEU A 142 6.57 -21.95 -19.13
CA LEU A 142 7.20 -22.95 -18.26
C LEU A 142 6.13 -23.49 -17.30
N THR A 143 5.72 -24.75 -17.47
CA THR A 143 4.65 -25.38 -16.67
C THR A 143 5.18 -26.60 -15.93
N LYS A 144 4.97 -26.71 -14.62
CA LYS A 144 5.38 -27.91 -13.84
C LYS A 144 6.86 -28.29 -13.99
N CYS A 145 7.75 -27.32 -14.20
CA CYS A 145 9.17 -27.57 -14.33
C CYS A 145 9.87 -27.49 -12.96
N ASN A 146 10.86 -28.34 -12.70
CA ASN A 146 11.62 -28.37 -11.46
C ASN A 146 13.10 -28.05 -11.74
N PHE A 147 13.60 -26.95 -11.17
CA PHE A 147 14.98 -26.49 -11.32
C PHE A 147 15.73 -26.67 -10.01
N GLN A 148 16.72 -27.57 -9.99
CA GLN A 148 17.50 -27.91 -8.78
C GLN A 148 18.66 -26.92 -8.51
N GLN A 149 19.08 -26.14 -9.51
CA GLN A 149 20.16 -25.14 -9.39
C GLN A 149 19.64 -23.69 -9.53
N ASP A 150 20.51 -22.74 -9.20
CA ASP A 150 20.15 -21.39 -8.73
C ASP A 150 19.78 -20.37 -9.81
N TYR A 151 19.86 -20.71 -11.10
CA TYR A 151 20.02 -19.64 -12.08
C TYR A 151 19.16 -19.80 -13.33
N LEU A 152 18.04 -19.07 -13.35
CA LEU A 152 17.38 -18.61 -14.57
C LEU A 152 17.70 -17.13 -14.75
N ASN A 153 18.66 -16.83 -15.63
CA ASN A 153 19.04 -15.45 -16.01
C ASN A 153 18.75 -15.22 -17.51
N PRO A 154 17.57 -14.70 -17.85
CA PRO A 154 17.26 -14.36 -19.21
C PRO A 154 17.90 -13.01 -19.56
N THR A 155 19.13 -13.03 -20.06
CA THR A 155 19.89 -11.79 -20.35
C THR A 155 19.44 -11.04 -21.61
N SER A 156 18.41 -11.52 -22.32
CA SER A 156 17.69 -10.76 -23.38
C SER A 156 16.60 -11.62 -24.01
N THR A 157 15.34 -11.40 -23.63
CA THR A 157 14.18 -12.01 -24.28
C THR A 157 13.20 -10.95 -24.79
N THR A 158 12.75 -11.07 -26.05
CA THR A 158 11.93 -10.06 -26.72
C THR A 158 10.55 -10.60 -27.07
N GLY A 159 9.45 -9.94 -26.67
CA GLY A 159 8.23 -9.79 -27.50
C GLY A 159 6.94 -10.55 -27.11
N GLY A 160 7.01 -11.60 -26.29
CA GLY A 160 5.85 -12.42 -25.91
C GLY A 160 5.46 -12.35 -24.43
N ARG A 161 4.41 -13.08 -24.03
CA ARG A 161 4.10 -13.36 -22.61
C ARG A 161 5.16 -14.30 -22.04
N PHE A 162 5.64 -14.03 -20.84
CA PHE A 162 6.48 -14.96 -20.08
C PHE A 162 5.66 -15.49 -18.91
N ASN A 163 5.32 -16.77 -18.98
CA ASN A 163 4.42 -17.40 -18.03
C ASN A 163 5.13 -18.58 -17.38
N ILE A 164 5.32 -18.47 -16.06
CA ILE A 164 5.83 -19.55 -15.24
C ILE A 164 4.70 -19.98 -14.31
N SER A 165 4.28 -21.24 -14.41
CA SER A 165 3.21 -21.78 -13.58
C SER A 165 3.57 -23.14 -13.00
N ASN A 166 3.21 -23.35 -11.72
CA ASN A 166 3.43 -24.60 -10.97
C ASN A 166 4.86 -25.14 -11.04
N SER A 167 5.85 -24.26 -11.24
CA SER A 167 7.25 -24.65 -11.40
C SER A 167 8.03 -24.28 -10.13
N SER A 168 9.04 -25.07 -9.77
CA SER A 168 9.88 -24.85 -8.59
C SER A 168 11.28 -24.42 -8.98
N PHE A 169 11.76 -23.36 -8.34
CA PHE A 169 13.10 -22.81 -8.54
C PHE A 169 13.74 -22.61 -7.16
N LYS A 170 15.06 -22.64 -7.09
CA LYS A 170 15.75 -22.13 -5.90
C LYS A 170 15.77 -20.60 -5.88
N SER A 171 16.12 -19.99 -7.02
CA SER A 171 16.02 -18.55 -7.28
C SER A 171 15.71 -18.24 -8.75
N ILE A 172 15.02 -17.12 -9.00
CA ILE A 172 14.79 -16.58 -10.35
C ILE A 172 15.32 -15.16 -10.39
N ASN A 173 16.25 -14.90 -11.32
CA ASN A 173 16.84 -13.58 -11.51
C ASN A 173 16.49 -13.08 -12.91
N LEU A 174 15.49 -12.21 -12.99
CA LEU A 174 15.17 -11.53 -14.23
C LEU A 174 15.99 -10.24 -14.28
N ASN A 175 17.21 -10.32 -14.82
CA ASN A 175 18.07 -9.16 -15.01
C ASN A 175 18.23 -8.84 -16.50
N GLY A 176 18.00 -7.57 -16.84
CA GLY A 176 18.42 -7.01 -18.11
C GLY A 176 17.69 -7.54 -19.33
N ILE A 177 16.38 -7.66 -19.23
CA ILE A 177 15.51 -7.96 -20.38
C ILE A 177 15.46 -6.70 -21.27
N TYR A 178 16.43 -6.58 -22.19
CA TYR A 178 16.60 -5.43 -23.08
C TYR A 178 16.45 -5.77 -24.57
N SER A 179 16.03 -4.77 -25.35
CA SER A 179 15.75 -4.86 -26.78
C SER A 179 17.00 -4.83 -27.66
N THR A 180 16.92 -5.52 -28.80
CA THR A 180 17.77 -5.25 -29.94
C THR A 180 16.94 -5.29 -31.21
N ASP A 181 16.68 -4.14 -31.83
CA ASP A 181 16.79 -3.90 -33.27
C ASP A 181 16.62 -2.42 -33.56
N ALA A 182 17.66 -1.83 -34.17
CA ALA A 182 17.65 -0.48 -34.71
C ALA A 182 17.66 -0.59 -36.23
N ASN A 183 16.78 0.17 -36.87
CA ASN A 183 17.17 0.91 -38.07
C ASN A 183 16.44 2.25 -38.11
N LYS A 184 17.28 3.29 -38.00
CA LYS A 184 17.13 4.73 -38.28
C LYS A 184 16.91 5.69 -37.10
N GLU A 185 17.85 6.65 -37.07
CA GLU A 185 18.14 7.75 -36.14
C GLU A 185 16.89 8.57 -35.78
N ILE A 186 16.72 9.06 -34.55
CA ILE A 186 17.39 10.25 -33.98
C ILE A 186 17.52 10.10 -32.43
N ALA A 187 18.59 10.68 -31.89
CA ALA A 187 19.05 10.65 -30.50
C ALA A 187 17.98 10.92 -29.41
N PHE A 188 17.77 9.94 -28.52
CA PHE A 188 18.31 9.88 -27.14
C PHE A 188 18.47 8.39 -26.75
N PRO A 189 19.60 7.93 -26.20
CA PRO A 189 19.94 6.51 -26.15
C PRO A 189 19.31 5.82 -24.92
N LYS A 190 18.28 4.98 -25.13
CA LYS A 190 17.88 3.87 -24.24
C LYS A 190 16.97 2.90 -25.02
N PRO A 191 17.31 1.61 -25.18
CA PRO A 191 16.56 0.69 -26.04
C PRO A 191 15.30 0.13 -25.36
N ALA A 192 14.14 0.21 -26.05
CA ALA A 192 12.81 -0.12 -25.54
C ALA A 192 12.22 -1.37 -26.23
N ILE A 193 11.95 -2.44 -25.47
CA ILE A 193 10.86 -3.39 -25.73
C ILE A 193 10.09 -3.54 -24.42
N LEU A 194 8.78 -3.43 -24.55
CA LEU A 194 7.80 -3.42 -23.48
C LEU A 194 7.23 -4.83 -23.34
N LEU A 195 7.57 -5.55 -22.26
CA LEU A 195 6.85 -6.76 -21.93
C LEU A 195 5.43 -6.37 -21.51
N GLN A 196 4.41 -6.91 -22.18
CA GLN A 196 3.02 -6.60 -21.84
C GLN A 196 2.66 -7.16 -20.46
N GLU A 197 3.06 -8.38 -20.17
CA GLU A 197 2.64 -9.07 -18.94
C GLU A 197 3.69 -10.11 -18.51
N ILE A 198 4.05 -10.09 -17.23
CA ILE A 198 4.76 -11.18 -16.54
C ILE A 198 3.82 -11.73 -15.48
N LYS A 199 3.56 -13.04 -15.54
CA LYS A 199 2.68 -13.73 -14.59
C LYS A 199 3.40 -14.91 -13.95
N PHE A 200 3.36 -14.95 -12.62
CA PHE A 200 3.83 -16.06 -11.80
C PHE A 200 2.63 -16.66 -11.06
N ASP A 201 2.28 -17.91 -11.34
CA ASP A 201 1.20 -18.65 -10.66
C ASP A 201 1.76 -19.83 -9.85
N ASP A 202 1.50 -19.83 -8.54
CA ASP A 202 1.95 -20.85 -7.56
C ASP A 202 3.46 -21.13 -7.66
N LEU A 203 4.26 -20.08 -7.80
CA LEU A 203 5.71 -20.18 -7.84
C LEU A 203 6.29 -20.53 -6.47
N SER A 204 7.19 -21.51 -6.41
CA SER A 204 8.04 -21.77 -5.24
C SER A 204 9.44 -21.30 -5.52
N ALA A 205 9.93 -20.32 -4.75
CA ALA A 205 11.28 -19.78 -4.84
C ALA A 205 11.69 -19.22 -3.47
N GLU A 206 12.97 -19.27 -3.09
CA GLU A 206 13.39 -18.55 -1.88
C GLU A 206 13.28 -17.03 -2.13
N ASP A 207 13.92 -16.58 -3.21
CA ASP A 207 13.96 -15.18 -3.61
C ASP A 207 13.51 -15.00 -5.06
N LEU A 208 12.68 -13.97 -5.31
CA LEU A 208 12.29 -13.48 -6.63
C LEU A 208 12.82 -12.05 -6.80
N ILE A 209 13.77 -11.87 -7.71
CA ILE A 209 14.43 -10.59 -7.96
C ILE A 209 14.13 -10.13 -9.39
N ILE A 210 13.56 -8.93 -9.51
CA ILE A 210 13.18 -8.27 -10.76
C ILE A 210 13.84 -6.89 -10.78
N GLU A 211 14.87 -6.71 -11.61
CA GLU A 211 15.65 -5.47 -11.64
C GLU A 211 15.76 -4.88 -13.04
N ASP A 212 15.72 -3.55 -13.12
CA ASP A 212 15.92 -2.76 -14.34
C ASP A 212 15.02 -3.22 -15.52
N CYS A 213 13.80 -3.68 -15.21
CA CYS A 213 12.86 -4.24 -16.18
C CYS A 213 11.85 -3.21 -16.69
N LEU A 214 11.45 -3.35 -17.97
CA LEU A 214 10.40 -2.53 -18.59
C LEU A 214 9.19 -3.42 -18.94
N VAL A 215 8.19 -3.42 -18.06
CA VAL A 215 7.07 -4.36 -18.04
C VAL A 215 5.77 -3.56 -17.84
N GLN A 216 4.69 -3.80 -18.59
CA GLN A 216 3.42 -3.09 -18.30
C GLN A 216 2.75 -3.66 -17.06
N VAL A 217 2.58 -4.98 -17.01
CA VAL A 217 1.82 -5.65 -15.94
C VAL A 217 2.66 -6.75 -15.31
N LEU A 218 2.82 -6.70 -14.00
CA LEU A 218 3.44 -7.76 -13.20
C LEU A 218 2.39 -8.37 -12.26
N ILE A 219 2.14 -9.67 -12.40
CA ILE A 219 1.21 -10.43 -11.56
C ILE A 219 1.97 -11.55 -10.87
N ILE A 220 2.02 -11.51 -9.55
CA ILE A 220 2.58 -12.57 -8.70
C ILE A 220 1.41 -13.14 -7.89
N ASN A 221 1.04 -14.38 -8.17
CA ASN A 221 -0.08 -15.07 -7.54
C ASN A 221 0.43 -16.38 -6.90
N CYS A 222 0.68 -16.38 -5.60
CA CYS A 222 1.30 -17.51 -4.89
C CYS A 222 0.39 -17.98 -3.76
N THR A 223 -0.45 -18.98 -4.03
CA THR A 223 -1.43 -19.49 -3.06
C THR A 223 -0.91 -20.70 -2.27
N LYS A 224 -0.04 -21.52 -2.87
CA LYS A 224 0.41 -22.78 -2.25
C LYS A 224 1.86 -22.78 -1.79
N ASN A 225 2.71 -22.02 -2.46
CA ASN A 225 4.16 -22.08 -2.29
C ASN A 225 4.69 -20.81 -1.62
N LEU A 226 5.71 -20.96 -0.78
CA LEU A 226 6.36 -19.87 -0.05
C LEU A 226 7.41 -19.21 -0.95
N ILE A 227 7.13 -17.99 -1.42
CA ILE A 227 8.19 -17.06 -1.79
C ILE A 227 8.59 -16.32 -0.51
N ARG A 228 9.84 -16.44 -0.09
CA ARG A 228 10.30 -15.71 1.11
C ARG A 228 10.46 -14.24 0.78
N LYS A 229 11.23 -13.90 -0.25
CA LYS A 229 11.54 -12.52 -0.62
C LYS A 229 11.17 -12.17 -2.06
N ILE A 230 10.53 -11.02 -2.24
CA ILE A 230 10.32 -10.40 -3.56
C ILE A 230 11.03 -9.05 -3.57
N SER A 231 11.90 -8.81 -4.54
CA SER A 231 12.60 -7.54 -4.74
C SER A 231 12.34 -7.02 -6.15
N ILE A 232 11.72 -5.85 -6.27
CA ILE A 232 11.43 -5.17 -7.54
C ILE A 232 12.14 -3.81 -7.53
N ASN A 233 13.24 -3.68 -8.29
CA ASN A 233 14.10 -2.49 -8.24
C ASN A 233 14.25 -1.84 -9.62
N ASN A 234 14.11 -0.52 -9.69
CA ASN A 234 14.36 0.29 -10.89
C ASN A 234 13.52 -0.12 -12.12
N CYS A 235 12.34 -0.68 -11.91
CA CYS A 235 11.48 -1.17 -12.98
C CYS A 235 10.50 -0.09 -13.48
N HIS A 236 10.22 -0.06 -14.78
CA HIS A 236 9.16 0.76 -15.37
C HIS A 236 7.90 -0.09 -15.53
N LEU A 237 6.91 0.11 -14.63
CA LEU A 237 5.71 -0.70 -14.45
C LEU A 237 4.43 0.14 -14.50
N ASN A 238 3.38 -0.34 -15.18
CA ASN A 238 2.05 0.30 -15.15
C ASN A 238 1.13 -0.35 -14.09
N GLU A 239 1.32 -1.63 -13.82
CA GLU A 239 0.52 -2.37 -12.84
C GLU A 239 1.35 -3.46 -12.15
N ILE A 240 1.20 -3.57 -10.83
CA ILE A 240 1.79 -4.60 -9.99
C ILE A 240 0.67 -5.21 -9.15
N LYS A 241 0.45 -6.52 -9.27
CA LYS A 241 -0.50 -7.29 -8.48
C LYS A 241 0.24 -8.39 -7.74
N ILE A 242 0.28 -8.31 -6.41
CA ILE A 242 0.85 -9.36 -5.56
C ILE A 242 -0.27 -9.94 -4.73
N ILE A 243 -0.61 -11.19 -5.02
CA ILE A 243 -1.66 -11.97 -4.37
C ILE A 243 -1.00 -13.22 -3.80
N GLY A 244 -1.22 -13.50 -2.53
CA GLY A 244 -0.70 -14.72 -1.95
C GLY A 244 -1.14 -14.92 -0.52
N ASN A 245 -0.67 -16.01 0.07
CA ASN A 245 -0.94 -16.31 1.46
C ASN A 245 0.13 -15.69 2.37
N GLN A 246 1.41 -16.02 2.19
CA GLN A 246 2.48 -15.57 3.08
C GLN A 246 3.75 -15.19 2.31
N PHE A 247 4.30 -14.01 2.59
CA PHE A 247 5.62 -13.54 2.16
C PHE A 247 6.42 -13.04 3.37
N ASP A 248 7.72 -13.33 3.43
CA ASP A 248 8.57 -12.80 4.50
C ASP A 248 8.95 -11.34 4.22
N GLU A 249 9.37 -11.04 3.00
CA GLU A 249 9.79 -9.69 2.60
C GLU A 249 9.34 -9.33 1.19
N ILE A 250 8.74 -8.16 1.02
CA ILE A 250 8.47 -7.55 -0.28
C ILE A 250 9.10 -6.16 -0.30
N GLU A 251 10.02 -5.95 -1.22
CA GLU A 251 10.76 -4.72 -1.39
C GLU A 251 10.55 -4.19 -2.81
N ILE A 252 10.00 -2.98 -2.92
CA ILE A 252 9.69 -2.33 -4.17
C ILE A 252 10.34 -0.95 -4.15
N LYS A 253 11.34 -0.74 -5.01
CA LYS A 253 12.16 0.47 -5.04
C LYS A 253 12.26 1.08 -6.42
N ASN A 254 12.26 2.42 -6.45
CA ASN A 254 12.58 3.20 -7.64
C ASN A 254 11.72 2.86 -8.87
N LEU A 255 10.41 2.65 -8.67
CA LEU A 255 9.49 2.40 -9.77
C LEU A 255 9.33 3.59 -10.71
N GLN A 256 9.22 3.33 -11.99
CA GLN A 256 8.85 4.31 -13.02
C GLN A 256 7.52 3.89 -13.67
N GLY A 257 6.86 4.77 -14.43
CA GLY A 257 5.68 4.40 -15.24
C GLY A 257 4.30 4.57 -14.58
N ASN A 258 4.22 5.27 -13.44
CA ASN A 258 2.96 5.56 -12.75
C ASN A 258 2.13 4.34 -12.32
N PRO A 259 2.72 3.34 -11.64
CA PRO A 259 2.08 2.06 -11.42
C PRO A 259 0.82 2.12 -10.56
N ASN A 260 -0.12 1.23 -10.86
CA ASN A 260 -1.17 0.78 -9.95
C ASN A 260 -0.66 -0.44 -9.17
N ILE A 261 -0.54 -0.32 -7.86
CA ILE A 261 -0.03 -1.39 -6.99
C ILE A 261 -1.19 -1.97 -6.19
N TYR A 262 -1.44 -3.26 -6.32
CA TYR A 262 -2.41 -4.02 -5.54
C TYR A 262 -1.72 -5.12 -4.75
N ILE A 263 -1.88 -5.10 -3.44
CA ILE A 263 -1.30 -6.07 -2.52
C ILE A 263 -2.42 -6.70 -1.70
N ASN A 264 -2.55 -8.02 -1.83
CA ASN A 264 -3.49 -8.83 -1.06
C ASN A 264 -2.79 -10.12 -0.59
N ALA A 265 -1.97 -9.96 0.46
CA ALA A 265 -1.16 -11.02 1.03
C ALA A 265 -0.75 -10.72 2.48
N GLU A 266 -0.42 -11.76 3.26
CA GLU A 266 0.22 -11.60 4.57
C GLU A 266 1.72 -11.39 4.36
N ILE A 267 2.26 -10.26 4.84
CA ILE A 267 3.65 -9.86 4.59
C ILE A 267 4.31 -9.48 5.91
N THR A 268 5.44 -10.14 6.24
CA THR A 268 6.19 -9.81 7.46
C THR A 268 6.96 -8.50 7.33
N LYS A 269 7.53 -8.19 6.15
CA LYS A 269 8.19 -6.91 5.89
C LYS A 269 7.83 -6.39 4.50
N PHE A 270 7.12 -5.28 4.43
CA PHE A 270 6.80 -4.61 3.18
C PHE A 270 7.53 -3.26 3.12
N THR A 271 8.29 -3.01 2.06
CA THR A 271 8.93 -1.72 1.81
C THR A 271 8.58 -1.22 0.42
N LEU A 272 7.91 -0.08 0.34
CA LEU A 272 7.69 0.68 -0.88
C LEU A 272 8.42 2.01 -0.78
N GLU A 273 9.47 2.17 -1.55
CA GLU A 273 10.33 3.35 -1.48
C GLU A 273 10.51 4.00 -2.86
N GLY A 274 10.17 5.28 -2.91
CA GLY A 274 10.52 6.12 -4.04
C GLY A 274 11.93 6.67 -3.93
N GLN A 275 12.49 7.09 -5.07
CA GLN A 275 13.75 7.82 -5.09
C GLN A 275 13.51 9.21 -4.51
N CYS A 276 14.14 9.53 -3.38
CA CYS A 276 14.15 10.88 -2.83
C CYS A 276 14.78 11.84 -3.85
N ILE A 277 13.98 12.68 -4.50
CA ILE A 277 14.51 13.81 -5.24
C ILE A 277 14.31 15.04 -4.36
N ASN A 278 15.37 15.47 -3.69
CA ASN A 278 15.42 16.71 -2.90
C ASN A 278 15.33 17.98 -3.78
N SER A 279 14.75 17.92 -4.99
CA SER A 279 14.62 19.07 -5.86
C SER A 279 13.23 19.68 -5.75
N GLU A 280 13.18 20.96 -5.39
CA GLU A 280 12.01 21.83 -5.49
C GLU A 280 11.42 21.90 -6.93
N ASN A 281 12.12 21.32 -7.92
CA ASN A 281 11.61 21.06 -9.26
C ASN A 281 10.79 19.75 -9.27
N SER A 282 9.47 19.93 -9.20
CA SER A 282 8.42 18.94 -8.89
C SER A 282 8.20 17.79 -9.88
N ASP A 283 8.86 17.79 -11.03
CA ASP A 283 8.36 17.04 -12.19
C ASP A 283 8.99 15.65 -12.37
N GLN A 284 9.91 15.24 -11.49
CA GLN A 284 10.56 13.92 -11.55
C GLN A 284 10.23 13.00 -10.37
N ASN A 285 9.28 13.37 -9.52
CA ASN A 285 8.88 12.49 -8.41
C ASN A 285 8.28 11.19 -8.93
N ILE A 286 8.66 10.07 -8.31
CA ILE A 286 8.01 8.79 -8.57
C ILE A 286 6.56 8.90 -8.17
N PHE A 287 5.72 8.89 -9.20
CA PHE A 287 4.29 9.00 -9.11
C PHE A 287 3.73 7.57 -9.13
N CYS A 288 2.86 7.24 -8.17
CA CYS A 288 2.04 6.03 -8.21
C CYS A 288 0.60 6.47 -8.42
N ASN A 289 -0.06 5.92 -9.43
CA ASN A 289 -1.44 6.31 -9.73
C ASN A 289 -2.40 5.76 -8.66
N SER A 290 -2.17 4.52 -8.20
CA SER A 290 -2.90 3.99 -7.06
C SER A 290 -2.08 2.95 -6.29
N VAL A 291 -2.26 2.91 -4.97
CA VAL A 291 -1.73 1.88 -4.09
C VAL A 291 -2.90 1.38 -3.25
N LYS A 292 -3.25 0.10 -3.38
CA LYS A 292 -4.30 -0.57 -2.62
C LYS A 292 -3.70 -1.71 -1.82
N ILE A 293 -3.81 -1.63 -0.50
CA ILE A 293 -3.32 -2.64 0.44
C ILE A 293 -4.52 -3.24 1.19
N GLU A 294 -4.72 -4.53 1.02
CA GLU A 294 -5.80 -5.30 1.62
C GLU A 294 -5.21 -6.30 2.63
N TYR A 295 -5.46 -6.05 3.92
CA TYR A 295 -4.94 -6.88 5.01
C TYR A 295 -5.87 -8.06 5.29
N LYS A 296 -5.32 -9.28 5.23
CA LYS A 296 -6.02 -10.51 5.62
C LYS A 296 -5.95 -10.71 7.15
N ILE A 297 -6.96 -11.40 7.70
CA ILE A 297 -7.27 -11.46 9.14
C ILE A 297 -6.32 -12.38 9.94
N GLN A 298 -5.32 -13.01 9.34
CA GLN A 298 -4.49 -14.02 10.02
C GLN A 298 -2.99 -13.76 9.82
N GLY A 299 -2.19 -14.36 10.72
CA GLY A 299 -0.79 -14.66 10.45
C GLY A 299 0.22 -13.51 10.53
N ASN A 300 0.82 -13.37 11.72
CA ASN A 300 2.08 -12.65 12.01
C ASN A 300 2.05 -11.12 11.99
N LYS A 301 2.77 -10.54 12.96
CA LYS A 301 3.06 -9.10 13.00
C LYS A 301 4.17 -8.79 12.00
N GLY A 302 3.90 -7.87 11.09
CA GLY A 302 4.85 -7.36 10.11
C GLY A 302 5.08 -5.86 10.22
N ASN A 303 5.99 -5.36 9.37
CA ASN A 303 6.37 -3.95 9.26
C ASN A 303 6.15 -3.47 7.81
N TYR A 304 5.28 -2.48 7.62
CA TYR A 304 4.93 -1.89 6.33
C TYR A 304 5.49 -0.47 6.27
N THR A 305 6.53 -0.25 5.47
CA THR A 305 7.16 1.06 5.29
C THR A 305 6.89 1.59 3.90
N ILE A 306 6.20 2.74 3.80
CA ILE A 306 5.97 3.45 2.55
C ILE A 306 6.63 4.83 2.68
N LYS A 307 7.60 5.17 1.84
CA LYS A 307 8.34 6.43 1.99
C LYS A 307 8.73 7.09 0.68
N ASN A 308 8.78 8.42 0.71
CA ASN A 308 9.32 9.27 -0.36
C ASN A 308 8.60 9.10 -1.70
N LEU A 309 7.27 9.08 -1.68
CA LEU A 309 6.45 8.84 -2.88
C LEU A 309 5.44 9.94 -3.12
N PHE A 310 5.07 10.13 -4.38
CA PHE A 310 3.87 10.85 -4.77
C PHE A 310 2.78 9.84 -5.13
N ILE A 311 1.69 9.78 -4.36
CA ILE A 311 0.62 8.80 -4.56
C ILE A 311 -0.69 9.53 -4.86
N LYS A 312 -1.30 9.26 -6.02
CA LYS A 312 -2.60 9.86 -6.34
C LYS A 312 -3.73 9.27 -5.51
N SER A 313 -3.76 7.95 -5.30
CA SER A 313 -4.76 7.29 -4.47
C SER A 313 -4.15 6.19 -3.61
N LEU A 314 -4.21 6.31 -2.28
CA LEU A 314 -3.82 5.30 -1.31
C LEU A 314 -5.06 4.76 -0.60
N LEU A 315 -5.30 3.46 -0.69
CA LEU A 315 -6.44 2.77 -0.07
C LEU A 315 -5.96 1.66 0.86
N PHE A 316 -6.38 1.74 2.14
CA PHE A 316 -6.20 0.67 3.13
C PHE A 316 -7.54 -0.02 3.41
N LEU A 317 -7.55 -1.36 3.40
CA LEU A 317 -8.72 -2.20 3.68
C LEU A 317 -8.36 -3.34 4.65
N GLY A 318 -9.32 -3.80 5.46
CA GLY A 318 -9.19 -5.02 6.26
C GLY A 318 -8.61 -4.80 7.66
N ASN A 319 -8.18 -5.88 8.32
CA ASN A 319 -7.71 -5.84 9.70
C ASN A 319 -6.18 -5.81 9.76
N ASN A 320 -5.60 -4.68 10.14
CA ASN A 320 -4.18 -4.50 10.30
C ASN A 320 -3.72 -4.79 11.74
N ASN A 321 -2.86 -5.79 11.89
CA ASN A 321 -2.13 -6.09 13.12
C ASN A 321 -0.63 -5.73 13.03
N ASN A 322 -0.23 -5.12 11.91
CA ASN A 322 1.15 -4.81 11.55
C ASN A 322 1.51 -3.37 11.91
N ASP A 323 2.80 -3.07 12.00
CA ASP A 323 3.26 -1.71 12.16
C ASP A 323 3.34 -1.05 10.78
N ILE A 324 2.62 0.05 10.59
CA ILE A 324 2.58 0.81 9.33
C ILE A 324 3.33 2.13 9.55
N LEU A 325 4.34 2.41 8.73
CA LEU A 325 5.05 3.67 8.69
C LEU A 325 4.95 4.28 7.28
N LEU A 326 4.16 5.34 7.15
CA LEU A 326 4.10 6.17 5.95
C LEU A 326 4.87 7.47 6.21
N LYS A 327 5.92 7.77 5.44
CA LYS A 327 6.82 8.89 5.73
C LYS A 327 7.18 9.72 4.49
N ASN A 328 7.18 11.05 4.62
CA ASN A 328 7.70 11.98 3.62
C ASN A 328 7.08 11.77 2.22
N SER A 329 5.77 11.52 2.17
CA SER A 329 5.06 11.26 0.91
C SER A 329 4.00 12.33 0.65
N LYS A 330 3.73 12.61 -0.62
CA LYS A 330 2.62 13.47 -1.05
C LYS A 330 1.46 12.58 -1.50
N ILE A 331 0.27 12.79 -0.93
CA ILE A 331 -0.88 11.92 -1.19
C ILE A 331 -2.10 12.78 -1.57
N ILE A 332 -2.65 12.56 -2.76
CA ILE A 332 -3.82 13.32 -3.22
C ILE A 332 -5.10 12.78 -2.55
N LYS A 333 -5.33 11.47 -2.66
CA LYS A 333 -6.46 10.76 -2.04
C LYS A 333 -5.96 9.72 -1.06
N LEU A 334 -6.34 9.85 0.21
CA LEU A 334 -6.11 8.88 1.27
C LEU A 334 -7.47 8.32 1.71
N GLU A 335 -7.65 7.01 1.55
CA GLU A 335 -8.88 6.32 1.88
C GLU A 335 -8.61 5.14 2.83
N LEU A 336 -9.35 5.10 3.94
CA LEU A 336 -9.39 3.98 4.87
C LEU A 336 -10.84 3.52 4.97
N THR A 337 -11.14 2.36 4.39
CA THR A 337 -12.51 1.83 4.29
C THR A 337 -12.53 0.43 4.86
N ASP A 338 -13.46 0.14 5.76
CA ASP A 338 -13.55 -1.16 6.45
C ASP A 338 -12.19 -1.59 7.04
N PHE A 339 -11.47 -0.60 7.60
CA PHE A 339 -10.09 -0.76 8.07
C PHE A 339 -10.04 -0.75 9.60
N SER A 340 -9.53 -1.82 10.20
CA SER A 340 -9.34 -1.92 11.65
C SER A 340 -7.86 -2.04 11.98
N ASN A 341 -7.30 -1.04 12.64
CA ASN A 341 -5.91 -1.03 13.07
C ASN A 341 -5.79 -1.41 14.55
N THR A 342 -5.11 -2.53 14.81
CA THR A 342 -4.68 -2.94 16.16
C THR A 342 -3.15 -2.80 16.37
N GLY A 343 -2.38 -2.62 15.28
CA GLY A 343 -0.93 -2.38 15.30
C GLY A 343 -0.53 -0.91 15.48
N GLN A 344 0.77 -0.60 15.35
CA GLN A 344 1.26 0.79 15.38
C GLN A 344 1.20 1.41 13.97
N MET A 345 0.27 2.32 13.73
CA MET A 345 0.21 3.08 12.47
C MET A 345 0.78 4.48 12.68
N ARG A 346 1.76 4.88 11.87
CA ARG A 346 2.39 6.20 11.89
C ARG A 346 2.32 6.84 10.49
N LEU A 347 1.64 7.98 10.41
CA LEU A 347 1.61 8.84 9.23
C LEU A 347 2.46 10.08 9.52
N ASN A 348 3.63 10.22 8.90
CA ASN A 348 4.61 11.26 9.24
C ASN A 348 5.02 12.12 8.05
N ASN A 349 4.91 13.44 8.17
CA ASN A 349 5.27 14.42 7.14
C ASN A 349 4.57 14.11 5.80
N ILE A 350 3.27 13.89 5.86
CA ILE A 350 2.48 13.61 4.66
C ILE A 350 1.86 14.92 4.18
N ASN A 351 2.28 15.35 2.99
CA ASN A 351 1.64 16.47 2.32
C ASN A 351 0.38 15.94 1.64
N HIS A 352 -0.74 15.96 2.37
CA HIS A 352 -2.03 15.52 1.87
C HIS A 352 -2.76 16.69 1.23
N THR A 353 -3.35 16.48 0.05
CA THR A 353 -3.77 17.63 -0.75
C THR A 353 -5.25 17.76 -1.02
N GLU A 354 -6.04 16.69 -1.14
CA GLU A 354 -7.43 16.85 -1.64
C GLU A 354 -8.47 15.99 -0.92
N TYR A 355 -8.33 14.66 -0.94
CA TYR A 355 -9.38 13.74 -0.52
C TYR A 355 -8.96 12.90 0.69
N LEU A 356 -9.61 13.09 1.83
CA LEU A 356 -9.47 12.25 3.01
C LEU A 356 -10.79 11.52 3.26
N ILE A 357 -10.79 10.20 3.20
CA ILE A 357 -11.99 9.40 3.39
C ILE A 357 -11.71 8.32 4.43
N ILE A 358 -12.46 8.32 5.53
CA ILE A 358 -12.36 7.34 6.61
C ILE A 358 -13.77 6.78 6.84
N LYS A 359 -14.01 5.54 6.45
CA LYS A 359 -15.34 4.90 6.46
C LYS A 359 -15.29 3.57 7.18
N HIS A 360 -16.23 3.33 8.10
CA HIS A 360 -16.39 2.05 8.80
C HIS A 360 -15.06 1.53 9.40
N SER A 361 -14.22 2.44 9.89
CA SER A 361 -12.83 2.14 10.23
C SER A 361 -12.51 2.45 11.68
N SER A 362 -11.62 1.67 12.29
CA SER A 362 -11.07 1.93 13.62
C SER A 362 -9.57 2.15 13.50
N LEU A 363 -9.10 3.37 13.76
CA LEU A 363 -7.67 3.69 13.63
C LEU A 363 -6.83 3.27 14.85
N GLY A 364 -7.49 2.94 15.96
CA GLY A 364 -6.81 2.61 17.22
C GLY A 364 -5.86 3.74 17.64
N LYS A 365 -4.63 3.37 18.01
CA LYS A 365 -3.57 4.29 18.44
C LYS A 365 -2.70 4.81 17.30
N ALA A 366 -3.31 5.12 16.15
CA ALA A 366 -2.58 5.68 15.03
C ALA A 366 -1.98 7.05 15.40
N GLU A 367 -0.73 7.31 15.01
CA GLU A 367 -0.03 8.58 15.19
C GLU A 367 -0.02 9.35 13.86
N LEU A 368 -0.67 10.52 13.84
CA LEU A 368 -0.73 11.45 12.72
C LEU A 368 0.20 12.64 13.02
N LEU A 369 1.37 12.63 12.41
CA LEU A 369 2.48 13.54 12.69
C LEU A 369 2.73 14.47 11.49
N ASN A 370 2.64 15.79 11.70
CA ASN A 370 2.87 16.82 10.69
C ASN A 370 2.03 16.60 9.41
N LEU A 371 0.74 16.27 9.59
CA LEU A 371 -0.19 16.02 8.51
C LEU A 371 -1.06 17.27 8.30
N ASN A 372 -0.84 17.99 7.20
CA ASN A 372 -1.67 19.15 6.87
C ASN A 372 -2.92 18.71 6.09
N LEU A 373 -4.06 18.54 6.77
CA LEU A 373 -5.35 18.22 6.14
C LEU A 373 -6.24 19.46 5.97
N PHE A 374 -5.78 20.64 6.41
CA PHE A 374 -6.61 21.84 6.48
C PHE A 374 -7.18 22.25 5.11
N ASN A 375 -6.40 22.00 4.05
CA ASN A 375 -6.74 22.33 2.67
C ASN A 375 -7.47 21.21 1.92
N ALA A 376 -7.79 20.07 2.56
CA ALA A 376 -8.51 18.99 1.91
C ALA A 376 -9.89 19.49 1.45
N SER A 377 -10.12 19.48 0.15
CA SER A 377 -11.38 19.89 -0.48
C SER A 377 -12.53 18.94 -0.12
N HIS A 378 -12.20 17.68 0.17
CA HIS A 378 -13.15 16.65 0.52
C HIS A 378 -12.61 15.80 1.68
N ALA A 379 -13.13 16.04 2.88
CA ALA A 379 -12.82 15.24 4.06
C ALA A 379 -14.09 14.62 4.64
N GLN A 380 -14.11 13.29 4.73
CA GLN A 380 -15.27 12.52 5.14
C GLN A 380 -14.85 11.49 6.20
N ILE A 381 -15.57 11.50 7.32
CA ILE A 381 -15.37 10.55 8.42
C ILE A 381 -16.74 9.98 8.78
N ILE A 382 -16.97 8.70 8.45
CA ILE A 382 -18.27 8.05 8.59
C ILE A 382 -18.11 6.76 9.38
N HIS A 383 -18.95 6.59 10.41
CA HIS A 383 -19.03 5.36 11.22
C HIS A 383 -17.65 4.81 11.64
N SER A 384 -16.74 5.71 12.01
CA SER A 384 -15.34 5.39 12.31
C SER A 384 -14.95 5.80 13.72
N ASN A 385 -13.91 5.16 14.26
CA ASN A 385 -13.36 5.44 15.59
C ASN A 385 -11.95 6.05 15.47
N LEU A 386 -11.84 7.31 15.91
CA LEU A 386 -10.63 8.12 15.98
C LEU A 386 -10.34 8.58 17.42
N SER A 387 -11.04 8.07 18.43
CA SER A 387 -10.93 8.58 19.81
C SER A 387 -9.57 8.32 20.50
N GLU A 388 -8.73 7.46 19.92
CA GLU A 388 -7.42 7.09 20.45
C GLU A 388 -6.24 7.54 19.56
N VAL A 389 -6.51 8.25 18.46
CA VAL A 389 -5.44 8.72 17.58
C VAL A 389 -4.61 9.80 18.27
N VAL A 390 -3.31 9.79 17.97
CA VAL A 390 -2.36 10.84 18.38
C VAL A 390 -2.21 11.81 17.21
N LEU A 391 -2.28 13.11 17.49
CA LEU A 391 -2.38 14.22 16.54
C LEU A 391 -1.30 15.27 16.89
N ILE A 392 -0.13 15.19 16.25
CA ILE A 392 0.96 16.14 16.47
C ILE A 392 1.11 17.01 15.23
N ASN A 393 0.92 18.32 15.38
CA ASN A 393 0.93 19.29 14.26
C ASN A 393 0.02 18.86 13.09
N THR A 394 -1.15 18.30 13.42
CA THR A 394 -2.10 17.78 12.44
C THR A 394 -3.41 18.55 12.55
N ASN A 395 -3.77 19.24 11.46
CA ASN A 395 -4.98 20.06 11.40
C ASN A 395 -6.00 19.43 10.46
N PHE A 396 -7.15 19.01 10.99
CA PHE A 396 -8.28 18.58 10.17
C PHE A 396 -9.04 19.78 9.59
N PRO A 397 -9.70 19.63 8.43
CA PRO A 397 -10.50 20.70 7.86
C PRO A 397 -11.73 21.00 8.71
N ASN A 398 -12.13 22.27 8.75
CA ASN A 398 -13.30 22.72 9.52
C ASN A 398 -14.64 22.24 8.94
N ASN A 399 -14.64 21.84 7.66
CA ASN A 399 -15.83 21.39 6.95
C ASN A 399 -15.67 19.91 6.59
N LEU A 400 -16.14 19.04 7.48
CA LEU A 400 -16.31 17.62 7.16
C LEU A 400 -17.61 17.41 6.38
N ILE A 401 -17.58 16.45 5.46
CA ILE A 401 -18.72 16.02 4.66
C ILE A 401 -19.26 14.74 5.30
N GLY A 402 -20.57 14.73 5.61
CA GLY A 402 -21.25 13.56 6.16
C GLY A 402 -21.53 12.49 5.08
N GLU A 403 -22.22 11.41 5.46
CA GLU A 403 -22.66 10.41 4.46
C GLU A 403 -23.69 10.98 3.48
N SER A 404 -24.56 11.85 3.98
CA SER A 404 -25.46 12.68 3.18
C SER A 404 -25.24 14.16 3.51
N GLU A 405 -25.73 15.05 2.65
CA GLU A 405 -25.66 16.51 2.89
C GLU A 405 -26.31 16.94 4.22
N LYS A 406 -27.20 16.11 4.78
CA LYS A 406 -27.92 16.37 6.03
C LYS A 406 -27.41 15.53 7.20
N ASP A 407 -26.34 14.76 7.02
CA ASP A 407 -25.75 13.94 8.08
C ASP A 407 -24.89 14.78 9.04
N TYR A 408 -25.52 15.75 9.69
CA TYR A 408 -24.88 16.58 10.72
C TYR A 408 -24.58 15.79 11.99
N ALA A 409 -25.30 14.69 12.23
CA ALA A 409 -25.06 13.81 13.37
C ALA A 409 -23.72 13.07 13.23
N GLY A 410 -23.41 12.51 12.06
CA GLY A 410 -22.13 11.90 11.75
C GLY A 410 -20.97 12.91 11.81
N ILE A 411 -21.16 14.10 11.23
CA ILE A 411 -20.16 15.19 11.31
C ILE A 411 -19.89 15.59 12.77
N ARG A 412 -20.95 15.76 13.59
CA ARG A 412 -20.82 16.09 15.02
C ARG A 412 -20.03 15.01 15.75
N GLU A 413 -20.32 13.75 15.49
CA GLU A 413 -19.65 12.61 16.10
C GLU A 413 -18.15 12.55 15.73
N ALA A 414 -17.81 12.80 14.46
CA ALA A 414 -16.42 12.90 14.02
C ALA A 414 -15.64 13.99 14.76
N PHE A 415 -16.20 15.21 14.86
CA PHE A 415 -15.55 16.30 15.61
C PHE A 415 -15.48 16.03 17.12
N ARG A 416 -16.48 15.36 17.70
CA ARG A 416 -16.44 14.94 19.10
C ARG A 416 -15.26 14.02 19.39
N GLN A 417 -14.99 13.07 18.50
CA GLN A 417 -13.85 12.16 18.62
C GLN A 417 -12.51 12.87 18.43
N LEU A 418 -12.40 13.76 17.43
CA LEU A 418 -11.20 14.59 17.22
C LEU A 418 -10.91 15.52 18.41
N LYS A 419 -11.95 16.14 18.98
CA LYS A 419 -11.85 16.93 20.22
C LYS A 419 -11.29 16.11 21.37
N TYR A 420 -11.79 14.88 21.55
CA TYR A 420 -11.32 13.98 22.59
C TYR A 420 -9.86 13.54 22.37
N ALA A 421 -9.48 13.24 21.13
CA ALA A 421 -8.10 12.94 20.76
C ALA A 421 -7.14 14.11 21.04
N ALA A 422 -7.52 15.35 20.69
CA ALA A 422 -6.73 16.54 20.99
C ALA A 422 -6.61 16.82 22.50
N SER A 423 -7.71 16.64 23.24
CA SER A 423 -7.74 16.82 24.70
C SER A 423 -6.79 15.86 25.42
N LYS A 424 -6.72 14.59 24.98
CA LYS A 424 -5.76 13.60 25.51
C LYS A 424 -4.29 14.01 25.37
N GLN A 425 -3.99 14.86 24.38
CA GLN A 425 -2.63 15.31 24.07
C GLN A 425 -2.33 16.70 24.65
N ALA A 426 -3.27 17.27 25.42
CA ALA A 426 -3.21 18.64 25.91
C ALA A 426 -3.05 19.70 24.81
N ASP A 427 -3.46 19.40 23.56
CA ASP A 427 -3.51 20.39 22.47
C ASP A 427 -4.81 21.21 22.59
N ARG A 428 -4.73 22.25 23.40
CA ARG A 428 -5.88 23.11 23.71
C ARG A 428 -6.41 23.87 22.50
N ILE A 429 -5.54 24.25 21.56
CA ILE A 429 -5.92 25.06 20.39
C ILE A 429 -6.75 24.21 19.43
N SER A 430 -6.29 22.99 19.15
CA SER A 430 -7.03 22.03 18.32
C SER A 430 -8.32 21.58 19.00
N GLU A 431 -8.29 21.29 20.30
CA GLU A 431 -9.50 20.94 21.08
C GLU A 431 -10.61 21.99 20.94
N LEU A 432 -10.28 23.27 21.14
CA LEU A 432 -11.24 24.38 21.01
C LEU A 432 -11.75 24.55 19.58
N THR A 433 -10.90 24.29 18.58
CA THR A 433 -11.31 24.35 17.17
C THR A 433 -12.30 23.23 16.84
N TYR A 434 -12.03 22.00 17.28
CA TYR A 434 -12.94 20.88 17.09
C TYR A 434 -14.24 21.04 17.90
N GLU A 435 -14.19 21.62 19.11
CA GLU A 435 -15.39 21.97 19.90
C GLU A 435 -16.30 22.95 19.14
N ALA A 436 -15.73 23.99 18.52
CA ALA A 436 -16.51 24.95 17.74
C ALA A 436 -17.16 24.29 16.51
N SER A 437 -16.44 23.43 15.80
CA SER A 437 -16.96 22.69 14.65
C SER A 437 -18.04 21.68 15.03
N GLU A 438 -17.86 20.97 16.15
CA GLU A 438 -18.89 20.10 16.76
C GLU A 438 -20.16 20.89 17.07
N MET A 439 -20.06 22.07 17.69
CA MET A 439 -21.21 22.92 18.03
C MET A 439 -21.90 23.52 16.80
N SER A 440 -21.15 23.82 15.75
CA SER A 440 -21.71 24.25 14.47
C SER A 440 -22.51 23.12 13.82
N ALA A 441 -21.96 21.90 13.77
CA ALA A 441 -22.68 20.73 13.27
C ALA A 441 -23.91 20.43 14.12
N TYR A 442 -23.76 20.49 15.46
CA TYR A 442 -24.85 20.35 16.40
C TYR A 442 -25.97 21.34 16.10
N THR A 443 -25.68 22.62 15.86
CA THR A 443 -26.69 23.64 15.60
C THR A 443 -27.48 23.36 14.33
N LYS A 444 -26.81 22.87 13.28
CA LYS A 444 -27.42 22.55 11.97
C LYS A 444 -28.25 21.27 11.95
N ASP A 445 -27.98 20.32 12.85
CA ASP A 445 -28.72 19.06 12.92
C ASP A 445 -30.21 19.27 13.21
N PRO A 446 -31.12 18.93 12.28
CA PRO A 446 -32.56 19.09 12.46
C PRO A 446 -33.18 18.00 13.35
N PHE A 447 -32.54 16.85 13.49
CA PHE A 447 -33.09 15.67 14.17
C PHE A 447 -32.81 15.67 15.66
N THR A 448 -31.75 16.36 16.11
CA THR A 448 -31.55 16.57 17.54
C THR A 448 -32.71 17.40 18.11
N PRO A 449 -33.52 16.87 19.04
CA PRO A 449 -34.53 17.65 19.73
C PRO A 449 -33.83 18.73 20.56
N LYS A 450 -34.11 19.99 20.24
CA LYS A 450 -33.56 21.15 20.96
C LYS A 450 -34.73 22.00 21.40
N SER A 451 -34.73 22.40 22.66
CA SER A 451 -35.69 23.40 23.13
C SER A 451 -35.49 24.72 22.36
N ARG A 452 -36.53 25.56 22.28
CA ARG A 452 -36.41 26.88 21.65
C ARG A 452 -35.35 27.74 22.34
N THR A 453 -35.23 27.59 23.66
CA THR A 453 -34.21 28.25 24.49
C THR A 453 -32.80 27.78 24.14
N ASP A 454 -32.57 26.49 23.94
CA ASP A 454 -31.25 25.97 23.55
C ASP A 454 -30.84 26.50 22.17
N ARG A 455 -31.76 26.51 21.21
CA ARG A 455 -31.50 27.06 19.87
C ARG A 455 -31.14 28.54 19.94
N PHE A 456 -31.82 29.31 20.79
CA PHE A 456 -31.50 30.71 21.02
C PHE A 456 -30.10 30.86 21.61
N ILE A 457 -29.78 30.14 22.69
CA ILE A 457 -28.48 30.17 23.37
C ILE A 457 -27.34 29.76 22.42
N LEU A 458 -27.54 28.73 21.60
CA LEU A 458 -26.52 28.28 20.64
C LEU A 458 -26.27 29.33 19.57
N ARG A 459 -27.32 29.94 19.02
CA ARG A 459 -27.21 31.02 18.04
C ARG A 459 -26.53 32.24 18.62
N THR A 460 -26.94 32.69 19.81
CA THR A 460 -26.33 33.85 20.45
C THR A 460 -24.86 33.60 20.80
N ASN A 461 -24.50 32.39 21.25
CA ASN A 461 -23.09 31.99 21.44
C ASN A 461 -22.31 32.00 20.11
N GLN A 462 -22.90 31.47 19.03
CA GLN A 462 -22.25 31.46 17.72
C GLN A 462 -21.99 32.89 17.19
N TYR A 463 -22.96 33.80 17.34
CA TYR A 463 -22.84 35.18 16.87
C TYR A 463 -21.96 36.05 17.77
N SER A 464 -22.01 35.87 19.09
CA SER A 464 -21.28 36.73 20.03
C SER A 464 -19.80 36.36 20.13
N ASN A 465 -19.46 35.07 20.27
CA ASN A 465 -18.08 34.65 20.53
C ASN A 465 -17.63 33.40 19.76
N ASN A 466 -18.36 32.98 18.73
CA ASN A 466 -18.04 31.80 17.92
C ASN A 466 -17.81 30.55 18.80
N HIS A 467 -18.76 30.28 19.71
CA HIS A 467 -18.67 29.20 20.70
C HIS A 467 -17.48 29.31 21.68
N GLY A 468 -17.01 30.53 21.90
CA GLY A 468 -15.95 30.87 22.85
C GLY A 468 -14.54 30.91 22.26
N LYS A 469 -14.40 30.86 20.93
CA LYS A 469 -13.12 30.99 20.22
C LYS A 469 -12.66 32.44 20.11
N ASP A 470 -13.59 33.37 19.89
CA ASP A 470 -13.26 34.75 19.55
C ASP A 470 -13.68 35.72 20.66
N ALA A 471 -12.79 35.98 21.63
CA ALA A 471 -13.04 36.94 22.69
C ALA A 471 -13.20 38.37 22.15
N SER A 472 -12.41 38.74 21.14
CA SER A 472 -12.50 40.04 20.47
C SER A 472 -13.89 40.28 19.88
N ARG A 473 -14.54 39.25 19.32
CA ARG A 473 -15.88 39.35 18.77
C ARG A 473 -16.91 39.74 19.85
N ALA A 474 -16.84 39.12 21.03
CA ALA A 474 -17.72 39.46 22.14
C ALA A 474 -17.48 40.89 22.64
N PHE A 475 -16.22 41.31 22.68
CA PHE A 475 -15.82 42.66 23.05
C PHE A 475 -16.35 43.72 22.07
N PHE A 476 -16.23 43.51 20.77
CA PHE A 476 -16.77 44.45 19.78
C PHE A 476 -18.31 44.48 19.76
N TRP A 477 -18.96 43.34 19.99
CA TRP A 477 -20.42 43.32 20.20
C TRP A 477 -20.82 44.12 21.45
N LEU A 478 -20.08 43.97 22.55
CA LEU A 478 -20.31 44.74 23.78
C LEU A 478 -20.21 46.23 23.48
N LEU A 479 -19.13 46.68 22.86
CA LEU A 479 -18.96 48.09 22.51
C LEU A 479 -20.05 48.58 21.56
N GLY A 480 -20.25 47.90 20.42
CA GLY A 480 -21.21 48.33 19.40
C GLY A 480 -22.65 48.40 19.90
N LEU A 481 -23.13 47.37 20.60
CA LEU A 481 -24.51 47.34 21.09
C LEU A 481 -24.75 48.34 22.23
N THR A 482 -23.80 48.47 23.15
CA THR A 482 -23.91 49.48 24.22
C THR A 482 -23.81 50.91 23.67
N LEU A 483 -23.05 51.15 22.59
CA LEU A 483 -22.97 52.46 21.95
C LEU A 483 -24.29 52.87 21.32
N ILE A 484 -24.95 51.93 20.62
CA ILE A 484 -26.28 52.16 20.05
C ILE A 484 -27.28 52.50 21.17
N MET A 485 -27.29 51.70 22.24
CA MET A 485 -28.21 51.93 23.37
C MET A 485 -27.93 53.24 24.10
N PHE A 486 -26.67 53.55 24.38
CA PHE A 486 -26.25 54.81 24.99
C PHE A 486 -26.74 56.01 24.18
N SER A 487 -26.56 55.95 22.86
CA SER A 487 -27.01 56.98 21.93
C SER A 487 -28.54 57.11 21.93
N SER A 488 -29.27 55.99 21.90
CA SER A 488 -30.73 55.99 21.98
C SER A 488 -31.25 56.57 23.29
N ILE A 489 -30.62 56.25 24.43
CA ILE A 489 -30.99 56.80 25.74
C ILE A 489 -30.78 58.31 25.78
N LYS A 490 -29.62 58.81 25.32
CA LYS A 490 -29.35 60.26 25.21
C LYS A 490 -30.42 60.95 24.35
N LEU A 491 -30.77 60.37 23.19
CA LEU A 491 -31.81 60.91 22.32
C LEU A 491 -33.20 60.93 23.00
N CYS A 492 -33.58 59.87 23.72
CA CYS A 492 -34.84 59.82 24.48
C CYS A 492 -34.91 60.87 25.60
N GLN A 493 -33.77 61.34 26.09
CA GLN A 493 -33.64 62.41 27.08
C GLN A 493 -33.54 63.80 26.43
N GLY A 494 -33.58 63.90 25.10
CA GLY A 494 -33.38 65.17 24.39
C GLY A 494 -31.94 65.67 24.38
N GLN A 495 -30.97 64.81 24.71
CA GLN A 495 -29.54 65.10 24.64
C GLN A 495 -28.96 64.62 23.31
N TYR A 496 -28.03 65.38 22.75
CA TYR A 496 -27.25 64.99 21.57
C TYR A 496 -25.85 64.53 21.99
N LEU A 497 -25.19 63.73 21.15
CA LEU A 497 -23.77 63.42 21.32
C LEU A 497 -22.95 64.69 21.05
N ASP A 498 -22.46 65.34 22.10
CA ASP A 498 -21.62 66.53 21.96
C ASP A 498 -20.17 66.14 21.70
N PHE A 499 -19.77 66.22 20.44
CA PHE A 499 -18.39 65.96 20.03
C PHE A 499 -17.40 67.02 20.54
N LYS A 500 -17.86 68.17 21.05
CA LYS A 500 -16.96 69.16 21.69
C LYS A 500 -16.44 68.67 23.03
N GLU A 501 -17.24 67.89 23.76
CA GLU A 501 -16.86 67.23 25.01
C GLU A 501 -16.53 65.73 24.80
N ALA A 502 -16.00 65.37 23.62
CA ALA A 502 -15.82 63.97 23.22
C ALA A 502 -15.15 63.09 24.27
N PHE A 503 -14.10 63.56 24.96
CA PHE A 503 -13.44 62.79 26.02
C PHE A 503 -14.37 62.47 27.20
N LYS A 504 -15.18 63.43 27.63
CA LYS A 504 -16.15 63.24 28.70
C LYS A 504 -17.25 62.28 28.24
N THR A 505 -17.78 62.46 27.03
CA THR A 505 -18.78 61.55 26.45
C THR A 505 -18.24 60.13 26.30
N ILE A 506 -16.98 59.96 25.88
CA ILE A 506 -16.31 58.65 25.81
C ILE A 506 -16.18 58.06 27.21
N SER A 507 -15.78 58.85 28.23
CA SER A 507 -15.66 58.36 29.61
C SER A 507 -17.02 57.93 30.18
N GLU A 508 -18.07 58.71 29.95
CA GLU A 508 -19.45 58.37 30.33
C GLU A 508 -19.89 57.06 29.64
N TYR A 509 -19.62 56.94 28.35
CA TYR A 509 -19.91 55.75 27.56
C TYR A 509 -19.14 54.51 28.03
N LEU A 510 -17.83 54.62 28.30
CA LEU A 510 -17.04 53.49 28.79
C LEU A 510 -17.52 53.03 30.17
N ASN A 511 -17.86 53.96 31.06
CA ASN A 511 -18.49 53.62 32.34
C ASN A 511 -19.83 52.91 32.11
N PHE A 512 -20.68 53.42 31.22
CA PHE A 512 -21.93 52.79 30.85
C PHE A 512 -21.74 51.36 30.28
N ALA A 513 -20.78 51.17 29.39
CA ALA A 513 -20.55 49.91 28.68
C ALA A 513 -19.95 48.80 29.56
N PHE A 514 -18.98 49.14 30.43
CA PHE A 514 -18.25 48.15 31.24
C PHE A 514 -18.79 47.99 32.67
N ASN A 515 -19.69 48.87 33.12
CA ASN A 515 -20.31 48.78 34.44
C ASN A 515 -21.85 48.58 34.31
N PRO A 516 -22.34 47.32 34.26
CA PRO A 516 -23.78 47.04 34.26
C PRO A 516 -24.52 47.51 35.52
N LEU A 517 -23.80 47.88 36.58
CA LEU A 517 -24.35 48.41 37.83
C LEU A 517 -24.17 49.93 37.96
N HIS A 518 -23.92 50.62 36.86
CA HIS A 518 -23.75 52.07 36.88
C HIS A 518 -25.00 52.80 37.41
N ASP A 519 -24.76 53.97 37.98
CA ASP A 519 -25.80 54.88 38.43
C ASP A 519 -26.33 55.68 37.24
N TYR A 520 -27.59 55.46 36.87
CA TYR A 520 -28.24 56.07 35.72
C TYR A 520 -28.18 57.61 35.77
N TYR A 521 -28.45 58.20 36.95
CA TYR A 521 -28.46 59.65 37.11
C TYR A 521 -27.08 60.26 36.86
N LYS A 522 -26.03 59.59 37.33
CA LYS A 522 -24.64 60.04 37.16
C LYS A 522 -24.16 59.90 35.73
N VAL A 523 -24.45 58.78 35.06
CA VAL A 523 -23.99 58.53 33.68
C VAL A 523 -24.63 59.49 32.68
N PHE A 524 -25.89 59.86 32.90
CA PHE A 524 -26.63 60.74 32.00
C PHE A 524 -26.71 62.21 32.45
N ASN A 525 -26.03 62.56 33.55
CA ASN A 525 -26.04 63.89 34.17
C ASN A 525 -27.47 64.43 34.41
N ILE A 526 -28.36 63.57 34.90
CA ILE A 526 -29.75 63.95 35.22
C ILE A 526 -29.78 64.45 36.66
N ASP A 527 -30.35 65.65 36.84
CA ASP A 527 -30.56 66.22 38.16
C ASP A 527 -31.55 65.35 38.95
N SER A 528 -31.05 64.69 39.99
CA SER A 528 -31.85 63.83 40.87
C SER A 528 -32.95 64.59 41.62
N SER A 529 -32.90 65.92 41.68
CA SER A 529 -33.92 66.74 42.33
C SER A 529 -35.18 66.95 41.49
N HIS A 530 -35.16 66.60 40.20
CA HIS A 530 -36.30 66.77 39.27
C HIS A 530 -36.70 65.44 38.58
N PRO A 531 -37.23 64.45 39.33
CA PRO A 531 -37.49 63.10 38.80
C PRO A 531 -38.58 63.03 37.71
N HIS A 532 -39.44 64.05 37.58
CA HIS A 532 -40.52 64.07 36.60
C HIS A 532 -40.08 64.26 35.14
N THR A 533 -38.79 64.54 34.88
CA THR A 533 -38.26 64.70 33.51
C THR A 533 -37.72 63.40 32.93
N ILE A 534 -37.81 62.27 33.66
CA ILE A 534 -37.26 61.01 33.19
C ILE A 534 -38.24 60.35 32.23
N ASN A 535 -37.77 60.10 31.00
CA ASN A 535 -38.50 59.32 30.03
C ASN A 535 -38.48 57.84 30.42
N ASP A 536 -39.65 57.23 30.68
CA ASP A 536 -39.77 55.80 31.02
C ASP A 536 -39.12 54.89 29.96
N GLY A 537 -39.14 55.30 28.69
CA GLY A 537 -38.46 54.59 27.61
C GLY A 537 -36.94 54.53 27.79
N ALA A 538 -36.34 55.60 28.33
CA ALA A 538 -34.91 55.65 28.62
C ALA A 538 -34.52 54.69 29.77
N ILE A 539 -35.37 54.58 30.80
CA ILE A 539 -35.19 53.63 31.91
C ILE A 539 -35.30 52.18 31.40
N LEU A 540 -36.26 51.89 30.52
CA LEU A 540 -36.42 50.57 29.93
C LEU A 540 -35.20 50.18 29.09
N LEU A 541 -34.69 51.10 28.26
CA LEU A 541 -33.48 50.89 27.46
C LEU A 541 -32.24 50.70 28.33
N ASP A 542 -32.08 51.45 29.41
CA ASP A 542 -31.00 51.25 30.37
C ASP A 542 -31.05 49.84 30.98
N THR A 543 -32.22 49.44 31.48
CA THR A 543 -32.44 48.12 32.07
C THR A 543 -32.10 46.99 31.09
N LEU A 544 -32.56 47.11 29.83
CA LEU A 544 -32.24 46.14 28.78
C LEU A 544 -30.73 46.12 28.47
N THR A 545 -30.08 47.29 28.49
CA THR A 545 -28.64 47.39 28.24
C THR A 545 -27.83 46.74 29.34
N ARG A 546 -28.22 46.87 30.61
CA ARG A 546 -27.57 46.17 31.74
C ARG A 546 -27.60 44.65 31.55
N LEU A 547 -28.73 44.11 31.10
CA LEU A 547 -28.87 42.68 30.80
C LEU A 547 -27.97 42.25 29.63
N ILE A 548 -27.96 43.03 28.54
CA ILE A 548 -27.13 42.75 27.35
C ILE A 548 -25.64 42.85 27.69
N ALA A 549 -25.21 43.92 28.36
CA ALA A 549 -23.83 44.14 28.75
C ALA A 549 -23.35 43.05 29.71
N GLY A 550 -24.15 42.69 30.72
CA GLY A 550 -23.84 41.59 31.62
C GLY A 550 -23.63 40.26 30.89
N TYR A 551 -24.52 39.93 29.94
CA TYR A 551 -24.37 38.73 29.11
C TYR A 551 -23.11 38.78 28.23
N LEU A 552 -22.81 39.90 27.56
CA LEU A 552 -21.65 40.01 26.67
C LEU A 552 -20.32 40.04 27.45
N ILE A 553 -20.27 40.66 28.62
CA ILE A 553 -19.13 40.58 29.54
C ILE A 553 -18.91 39.12 29.96
N PHE A 554 -19.98 38.41 30.32
CA PHE A 554 -19.89 36.98 30.63
C PHE A 554 -19.32 36.18 29.45
N GLN A 555 -19.77 36.42 28.21
CA GLN A 555 -19.26 35.73 27.03
C GLN A 555 -17.79 36.08 26.72
N PHE A 556 -17.40 37.33 26.94
CA PHE A 556 -16.02 37.80 26.80
C PHE A 556 -15.09 37.08 27.80
N LEU A 557 -15.46 37.08 29.08
CA LEU A 557 -14.71 36.39 30.14
C LEU A 557 -14.63 34.88 29.90
N ARG A 558 -15.74 34.28 29.45
CA ARG A 558 -15.79 32.85 29.11
C ARG A 558 -14.84 32.50 27.98
N ALA A 559 -14.80 33.30 26.91
CA ALA A 559 -13.89 33.10 25.80
C ALA A 559 -12.43 33.28 26.23
N PHE A 560 -12.12 34.33 27.01
CA PHE A 560 -10.77 34.57 27.51
C PHE A 560 -10.26 33.42 28.39
N ARG A 561 -11.07 32.94 29.35
CA ARG A 561 -10.70 31.84 30.24
C ARG A 561 -10.44 30.51 29.52
N LYS A 562 -10.97 30.30 28.31
CA LYS A 562 -10.76 29.05 27.56
C LYS A 562 -9.30 28.82 27.16
N TYR A 563 -8.48 29.89 27.10
CA TYR A 563 -7.09 29.85 26.66
C TYR A 563 -6.05 29.80 27.81
N VAL A 564 -6.44 30.01 29.06
CA VAL A 564 -5.52 30.17 30.21
C VAL A 564 -5.59 28.95 31.15
N LYS A 565 -5.37 27.73 30.64
CA LYS A 565 -5.35 26.52 31.47
C LYS A 565 -3.95 25.95 31.64
#